data_AF-A0A349BU26-F1
#
_entry.id   AF-A0A349BU26-F1
#
_cell.length_a   1.000
_cell.length_b   1.000
_cell.length_c   1.000
_cell.angle_alpha   90.00
_cell.angle_beta   90.00
_cell.angle_gamma   90.00
#
_symmetry.space_group_name_H-M   'P 1'
#
loop_
_entity.id
_entity.type
_entity.pdbx_description
1 polymer ?
#
loop_
_entity_poly.entity_id
_entity_poly.type
_entity_poly.pdbx_seq_one_letter_code
_entity_poly.pdbx_strand_id
1 'polypeptide(L)'
;MKLNYGIILSFIFFSFGIQAQQKSTKNKETPSVSILDQTKAYSGFFDFYYQPTTDKIYLKVKQTDQEFLYVNSLSQGIGNNDIGLDRGQLGNERIVSFSKAGNKLLLIQPNLQYRSTSDNPLEQRSIKEAFAKSVLFGFPIIETLKDQSYLIDLTPFLMQDAHGVAKRLKQLNEGNFTVDKSRSALSLARTKAFPLNIELDVLLTFEGSATGPMLRAVTPTSDAVTVHQHHSFVALPDQNYRPRAFDPRSGVNAMTYYDYSTPVSTSTKKQLIYRHRLEKKDPNATISEAVEPIVY
;
A
#
# COMPACT_ATOMS: atom_id res chain seq x y z
N MET A 1 44.44 -75.27 55.18
CA MET A 1 44.61 -74.90 53.76
C MET A 1 43.30 -74.28 53.31
N LYS A 2 43.32 -72.97 53.00
CA LYS A 2 42.15 -72.19 52.60
C LYS A 2 41.65 -72.67 51.24
N LEU A 3 40.33 -72.75 51.05
CA LEU A 3 39.69 -72.39 49.78
C LEU A 3 38.18 -72.11 50.04
N ASN A 4 37.82 -70.83 49.92
CA ASN A 4 36.46 -70.32 49.80
C ASN A 4 35.93 -70.55 48.39
N TYR A 5 34.61 -70.35 48.20
CA TYR A 5 33.85 -69.81 47.06
C TYR A 5 32.53 -70.59 47.00
N GLY A 6 31.33 -70.04 47.00
CA GLY A 6 30.83 -68.68 46.87
C GLY A 6 29.38 -68.84 46.38
N ILE A 7 28.40 -68.66 47.27
CA ILE A 7 26.96 -68.77 46.94
C ILE A 7 26.52 -67.41 46.40
N ILE A 8 26.00 -67.35 45.16
CA ILE A 8 25.20 -66.22 44.70
C ILE A 8 23.93 -66.75 44.02
N LEU A 9 22.82 -66.42 44.66
CA LEU A 9 21.43 -66.67 44.29
C LEU A 9 21.03 -65.90 43.03
N SER A 10 20.22 -66.55 42.19
CA SER A 10 19.45 -65.93 41.10
C SER A 10 18.27 -65.14 41.68
N PHE A 11 18.10 -63.88 41.27
CA PHE A 11 16.90 -63.08 41.54
C PHE A 11 16.32 -62.54 40.23
N ILE A 12 15.13 -63.05 39.90
CA ILE A 12 14.27 -62.63 38.79
C ILE A 12 13.53 -61.36 39.23
N PHE A 13 13.76 -60.24 38.56
CA PHE A 13 12.96 -59.02 38.73
C PHE A 13 11.80 -59.01 37.71
N PHE A 14 10.58 -59.18 38.20
CA PHE A 14 9.34 -58.91 37.46
C PHE A 14 9.00 -57.42 37.58
N SER A 15 9.03 -56.68 36.49
CA SER A 15 8.61 -55.28 36.44
C SER A 15 7.09 -55.18 36.27
N PHE A 16 6.38 -54.70 37.30
CA PHE A 16 4.99 -54.26 37.18
C PHE A 16 4.96 -52.84 36.59
N GLY A 17 4.40 -52.70 35.38
CA GLY A 17 4.10 -51.39 34.78
C GLY A 17 2.83 -50.79 35.38
N ILE A 18 2.95 -49.61 35.99
CA ILE A 18 1.82 -48.78 36.40
C ILE A 18 1.42 -47.91 35.21
N GLN A 19 0.22 -48.12 34.67
CA GLN A 19 -0.35 -47.32 33.59
C GLN A 19 -1.21 -46.20 34.19
N ALA A 20 -0.67 -44.98 34.20
CA ALA A 20 -1.38 -43.78 34.66
C ALA A 20 -2.43 -43.36 33.61
N GLN A 21 -3.68 -43.27 34.04
CA GLN A 21 -4.83 -42.87 33.22
C GLN A 21 -4.87 -41.34 33.09
N GLN A 22 -4.51 -40.79 31.91
CA GLN A 22 -4.71 -39.37 31.62
C GLN A 22 -6.20 -39.10 31.35
N LYS A 23 -6.84 -38.36 32.27
CA LYS A 23 -8.17 -37.78 32.07
C LYS A 23 -8.05 -36.61 31.09
N SER A 24 -8.63 -36.73 29.89
CA SER A 24 -8.70 -35.62 28.94
C SER A 24 -9.68 -34.56 29.46
N THR A 25 -9.17 -33.41 29.88
CA THR A 25 -9.98 -32.20 30.02
C THR A 25 -10.24 -31.64 28.63
N LYS A 26 -11.47 -31.83 28.11
CA LYS A 26 -11.96 -31.09 26.95
C LYS A 26 -12.08 -29.62 27.36
N ASN A 27 -11.10 -28.80 27.00
CA ASN A 27 -11.26 -27.36 27.02
C ASN A 27 -12.35 -27.00 26.01
N LYS A 28 -13.45 -26.40 26.50
CA LYS A 28 -14.41 -25.72 25.65
C LYS A 28 -13.69 -24.57 24.97
N GLU A 29 -13.54 -24.63 23.66
CA GLU A 29 -13.13 -23.49 22.84
C GLU A 29 -14.20 -22.40 23.00
N THR A 30 -13.83 -21.30 23.66
CA THR A 30 -14.62 -20.07 23.63
C THR A 30 -14.65 -19.59 22.17
N PRO A 31 -15.82 -19.35 21.54
CA PRO A 31 -15.84 -18.85 20.18
C PRO A 31 -15.17 -17.48 20.15
N SER A 32 -14.01 -17.37 19.51
CA SER A 32 -13.36 -16.10 19.26
C SER A 32 -14.29 -15.27 18.37
N VAL A 33 -14.91 -14.24 18.92
CA VAL A 33 -15.69 -13.26 18.13
C VAL A 33 -14.77 -12.74 17.03
N SER A 34 -15.20 -12.82 15.77
CA SER A 34 -14.35 -12.38 14.66
C SER A 34 -14.20 -10.87 14.76
N ILE A 35 -12.98 -10.37 14.50
CA ILE A 35 -12.70 -8.92 14.49
C ILE A 35 -13.68 -8.18 13.56
N LEU A 36 -14.16 -8.87 12.53
CA LEU A 36 -15.10 -8.33 11.55
C LEU A 36 -16.54 -8.17 12.07
N ASP A 37 -16.95 -8.88 13.12
CA ASP A 37 -18.33 -8.88 13.61
C ASP A 37 -18.79 -7.51 14.15
N GLN A 38 -17.84 -6.65 14.54
CA GLN A 38 -18.09 -5.31 15.07
C GLN A 38 -17.72 -4.20 14.08
N THR A 39 -17.65 -4.53 12.80
CA THR A 39 -17.21 -3.61 11.76
C THR A 39 -18.33 -3.28 10.78
N LYS A 40 -18.23 -2.09 10.19
CA LYS A 40 -19.00 -1.72 9.01
C LYS A 40 -18.21 -2.10 7.76
N ALA A 41 -18.76 -3.00 6.96
CA ALA A 41 -18.14 -3.45 5.72
C ALA A 41 -18.33 -2.44 4.57
N TYR A 42 -17.31 -2.35 3.71
CA TYR A 42 -17.30 -1.61 2.46
C TYR A 42 -16.77 -2.55 1.38
N SER A 43 -17.57 -2.76 0.33
CA SER A 43 -17.22 -3.65 -0.78
C SER A 43 -16.87 -2.86 -2.03
N GLY A 44 -15.71 -3.16 -2.62
CA GLY A 44 -15.19 -2.47 -3.78
C GLY A 44 -13.97 -3.17 -4.36
N PHE A 45 -13.08 -2.41 -5.00
CA PHE A 45 -11.84 -2.96 -5.56
C PHE A 45 -11.02 -3.75 -4.54
N PHE A 46 -10.88 -3.19 -3.33
CA PHE A 46 -10.56 -3.95 -2.14
C PHE A 46 -11.76 -3.87 -1.17
N ASP A 47 -12.06 -4.99 -0.52
CA ASP A 47 -13.02 -4.99 0.59
C ASP A 47 -12.30 -4.45 1.84
N PHE A 48 -12.94 -3.51 2.55
CA PHE A 48 -12.42 -3.00 3.81
C PHE A 48 -13.52 -2.88 4.87
N TYR A 49 -13.09 -2.78 6.13
CA TYR A 49 -13.95 -2.88 7.29
C TYR A 49 -13.59 -1.79 8.29
N TYR A 50 -14.54 -0.94 8.64
CA TYR A 50 -14.34 0.11 9.62
C TYR A 50 -14.84 -0.32 11.00
N GLN A 51 -14.00 -0.21 12.03
CA GLN A 51 -14.36 -0.47 13.42
C GLN A 51 -14.54 0.86 14.20
N PRO A 52 -15.77 1.27 14.53
CA PRO A 52 -16.02 2.56 15.17
C PRO A 52 -15.43 2.70 16.58
N THR A 53 -15.34 1.59 17.32
CA THR A 53 -14.89 1.61 18.73
C THR A 53 -13.41 1.89 18.89
N THR A 54 -12.61 1.60 17.86
CA THR A 54 -11.15 1.75 17.88
C THR A 54 -10.63 2.70 16.82
N ASP A 55 -11.53 3.29 16.03
CA ASP A 55 -11.25 4.10 14.84
C ASP A 55 -10.23 3.45 13.90
N LYS A 56 -10.53 2.20 13.49
CA LYS A 56 -9.65 1.39 12.64
C LYS A 56 -10.27 1.02 11.31
N ILE A 57 -9.45 0.98 10.27
CA ILE A 57 -9.78 0.37 8.98
C ILE A 57 -8.94 -0.89 8.80
N TYR A 58 -9.63 -2.01 8.63
CA TYR A 58 -9.02 -3.27 8.23
C TYR A 58 -9.22 -3.49 6.73
N LEU A 59 -8.17 -3.91 6.03
CA LEU A 59 -8.23 -4.21 4.60
C LEU A 59 -8.15 -5.73 4.41
N LYS A 60 -9.02 -6.27 3.56
CA LYS A 60 -8.95 -7.66 3.11
C LYS A 60 -8.19 -7.73 1.79
N VAL A 61 -7.07 -8.44 1.79
CA VAL A 61 -6.21 -8.65 0.63
C VAL A 61 -6.41 -10.08 0.12
N LYS A 62 -7.12 -10.21 -1.01
CA LYS A 62 -7.45 -11.51 -1.63
C LYS A 62 -6.30 -12.06 -2.48
N GLN A 63 -5.62 -11.20 -3.24
CA GLN A 63 -4.55 -11.57 -4.16
C GLN A 63 -3.28 -10.79 -3.79
N THR A 64 -2.18 -11.51 -3.56
CA THR A 64 -0.85 -10.88 -3.43
C THR A 64 -0.22 -10.70 -4.79
N ASP A 65 0.71 -9.76 -4.87
CA ASP A 65 1.50 -9.44 -6.06
C ASP A 65 0.68 -8.93 -7.25
N GLN A 66 -0.63 -8.70 -7.05
CA GLN A 66 -1.47 -7.92 -7.96
C GLN A 66 -1.12 -6.44 -7.85
N GLU A 67 -0.75 -5.84 -8.98
CA GLU A 67 -0.45 -4.42 -9.06
C GLU A 67 -1.72 -3.56 -9.10
N PHE A 68 -1.68 -2.42 -8.42
CA PHE A 68 -2.71 -1.40 -8.41
C PHE A 68 -2.08 0.00 -8.34
N LEU A 69 -2.83 1.02 -8.72
CA LEU A 69 -2.40 2.41 -8.59
C LEU A 69 -2.74 2.92 -7.19
N TYR A 70 -1.73 3.44 -6.49
CA TYR A 70 -1.90 4.18 -5.25
C TYR A 70 -1.60 5.66 -5.50
N VAL A 71 -2.60 6.50 -5.25
CA VAL A 71 -2.48 7.95 -5.29
C VAL A 71 -2.73 8.51 -3.89
N ASN A 72 -1.87 9.43 -3.45
CA ASN A 72 -2.15 10.27 -2.29
C ASN A 72 -2.39 11.71 -2.73
N SER A 73 -3.28 12.42 -2.05
CA SER A 73 -3.65 13.81 -2.35
C SER A 73 -4.11 14.53 -1.09
N LEU A 74 -4.39 15.84 -1.19
CA LEU A 74 -5.03 16.60 -0.11
C LEU A 74 -6.49 16.87 -0.45
N SER A 75 -7.43 16.34 0.32
CA SER A 75 -8.85 16.69 0.17
C SER A 75 -9.20 18.02 0.83
N GLN A 76 -8.36 18.47 1.78
CA GLN A 76 -8.35 19.82 2.37
C GLN A 76 -6.91 20.27 2.61
N GLY A 77 -6.57 21.46 2.15
CA GLY A 77 -5.23 22.03 2.21
C GLY A 77 -5.04 23.08 3.31
N ILE A 78 -3.89 23.76 3.31
CA ILE A 78 -3.53 24.80 4.29
C ILE A 78 -4.12 26.17 3.93
N GLY A 79 -4.37 26.45 2.64
CA GLY A 79 -4.94 27.71 2.19
C GLY A 79 -3.92 28.84 1.98
N ASN A 80 -2.68 28.50 1.61
CA ASN A 80 -1.67 29.46 1.18
C ASN A 80 -1.00 28.96 -0.12
N ASN A 81 -1.09 29.76 -1.18
CA ASN A 81 -0.62 29.40 -2.52
C ASN A 81 0.90 29.19 -2.58
N ASP A 82 1.67 29.97 -1.83
CA ASP A 82 3.14 29.90 -1.84
C ASP A 82 3.66 28.68 -1.07
N ILE A 83 2.93 28.27 -0.02
CA ILE A 83 3.16 26.97 0.64
C ILE A 83 2.84 25.82 -0.32
N GLY A 84 1.81 26.00 -1.16
CA GLY A 84 1.43 25.07 -2.22
C GLY A 84 1.01 23.70 -1.68
N LEU A 85 0.19 23.71 -0.62
CA LEU A 85 -0.46 22.54 -0.02
C LEU A 85 -1.98 22.72 -0.15
N ASP A 86 -2.44 22.74 -1.39
CA ASP A 86 -3.80 23.13 -1.76
C ASP A 86 -4.78 21.96 -1.73
N ARG A 87 -6.06 22.29 -1.53
CA ARG A 87 -7.15 21.32 -1.70
C ARG A 87 -7.18 20.80 -3.14
N GLY A 88 -7.29 19.49 -3.29
CA GLY A 88 -7.31 18.79 -4.58
C GLY A 88 -5.90 18.54 -5.15
N GLN A 89 -4.85 18.95 -4.46
CA GLN A 89 -3.49 18.74 -4.93
C GLN A 89 -3.15 17.24 -4.93
N LEU A 90 -2.79 16.72 -6.10
CA LEU A 90 -2.22 15.40 -6.25
C LEU A 90 -0.81 15.36 -5.66
N GLY A 91 -0.53 14.31 -4.90
CA GLY A 91 0.79 13.97 -4.39
C GLY A 91 1.47 12.99 -5.33
N ASN A 92 1.92 11.87 -4.79
CA ASN A 92 2.57 10.86 -5.62
C ASN A 92 1.54 9.89 -6.22
N GLU A 93 1.81 9.48 -7.45
CA GLU A 93 1.07 8.45 -8.19
C GLU A 93 2.01 7.26 -8.40
N ARG A 94 1.70 6.11 -7.80
CA ARG A 94 2.63 4.98 -7.75
C ARG A 94 1.91 3.68 -8.07
N ILE A 95 2.47 2.88 -8.97
CA ILE A 95 2.10 1.46 -9.07
C ILE A 95 2.68 0.75 -7.86
N VAL A 96 1.87 -0.06 -7.18
CA VAL A 96 2.24 -0.79 -5.97
C VAL A 96 1.57 -2.16 -5.95
N SER A 97 2.06 -3.08 -5.12
CA SER A 97 1.42 -4.37 -4.86
C SER A 97 1.63 -4.83 -3.41
N PHE A 98 0.70 -5.63 -2.90
CA PHE A 98 0.89 -6.29 -1.60
C PHE A 98 1.64 -7.61 -1.80
N SER A 99 2.81 -7.76 -1.18
CA SER A 99 3.61 -8.99 -1.27
C SER A 99 3.74 -9.66 0.09
N LYS A 100 3.54 -10.98 0.16
CA LYS A 100 3.63 -11.75 1.41
C LYS A 100 5.10 -11.88 1.84
N ALA A 101 5.40 -11.52 3.08
CA ALA A 101 6.71 -11.72 3.68
C ALA A 101 6.56 -12.23 5.12
N GLY A 102 6.72 -13.53 5.33
CA GLY A 102 6.57 -14.14 6.66
C GLY A 102 5.16 -13.90 7.24
N ASN A 103 5.08 -13.23 8.38
CA ASN A 103 3.82 -12.93 9.10
C ASN A 103 3.18 -11.58 8.71
N LYS A 104 3.65 -10.93 7.64
CA LYS A 104 3.14 -9.62 7.20
C LYS A 104 2.96 -9.56 5.68
N LEU A 105 2.21 -8.56 5.25
CA LEU A 105 2.21 -8.06 3.87
C LEU A 105 3.11 -6.84 3.78
N LEU A 106 3.80 -6.68 2.67
CA LEU A 106 4.58 -5.49 2.34
C LEU A 106 3.88 -4.76 1.21
N LEU A 107 3.71 -3.44 1.32
CA LEU A 107 3.33 -2.62 0.16
C LEU A 107 4.60 -2.27 -0.61
N ILE A 108 4.78 -2.94 -1.73
CA ILE A 108 5.96 -2.81 -2.59
C ILE A 108 5.65 -1.83 -3.71
N GLN A 109 6.55 -0.87 -3.91
CA GLN A 109 6.59 -0.05 -5.10
C GLN A 109 7.74 -0.55 -6.01
N PRO A 110 7.44 -1.17 -7.17
CA PRO A 110 8.46 -1.51 -8.15
C PRO A 110 9.09 -0.25 -8.74
N ASN A 111 10.33 -0.39 -9.21
CA ASN A 111 10.98 0.68 -9.96
C ASN A 111 10.60 0.58 -11.43
N LEU A 112 9.69 1.45 -11.85
CA LEU A 112 9.26 1.53 -13.24
C LEU A 112 10.05 2.59 -14.04
N GLN A 113 11.12 3.15 -13.51
CA GLN A 113 12.00 4.01 -14.31
C GLN A 113 12.96 3.18 -15.16
N TYR A 114 13.29 1.97 -14.71
CA TYR A 114 14.24 1.06 -15.35
C TYR A 114 13.53 -0.28 -15.61
N ARG A 115 13.43 -0.67 -16.88
CA ARG A 115 12.61 -1.81 -17.31
C ARG A 115 13.32 -2.64 -18.38
N SER A 116 12.74 -3.81 -18.67
CA SER A 116 13.05 -4.62 -19.84
C SER A 116 11.77 -4.80 -20.65
N THR A 117 11.86 -4.62 -21.98
CA THR A 117 10.81 -4.97 -22.94
C THR A 117 11.09 -6.26 -23.70
N SER A 118 12.15 -6.98 -23.32
CA SER A 118 12.49 -8.28 -23.87
C SER A 118 11.43 -9.32 -23.51
N ASP A 119 11.18 -10.26 -24.41
CA ASP A 119 10.35 -11.44 -24.13
C ASP A 119 11.14 -12.52 -23.35
N ASN A 120 12.44 -12.32 -23.11
CA ASN A 120 13.27 -13.25 -22.34
C ASN A 120 13.06 -13.06 -20.82
N PRO A 121 12.53 -14.08 -20.11
CA PRO A 121 12.25 -13.96 -18.68
C PRO A 121 13.51 -13.80 -17.82
N LEU A 122 14.67 -14.31 -18.25
CA LEU A 122 15.93 -14.15 -17.52
C LEU A 122 16.44 -12.71 -17.59
N GLU A 123 16.23 -12.05 -18.72
CA GLU A 123 16.59 -10.66 -18.91
C GLU A 123 15.66 -9.73 -18.11
N GLN A 124 14.35 -9.97 -18.18
CA GLN A 124 13.37 -9.28 -17.34
C GLN A 124 13.71 -9.41 -15.85
N ARG A 125 14.06 -10.63 -15.41
CA ARG A 125 14.47 -10.90 -14.04
C ARG A 125 15.76 -10.17 -13.67
N SER A 126 16.77 -10.21 -14.52
CA SER A 126 18.05 -9.53 -14.28
C SER A 126 17.85 -8.04 -14.05
N ILE A 127 17.05 -7.36 -14.89
CA ILE A 127 16.75 -5.93 -14.70
C ILE A 127 15.93 -5.70 -13.43
N LYS A 128 14.92 -6.54 -13.16
CA LYS A 128 14.10 -6.45 -11.94
C LYS A 128 14.93 -6.60 -10.65
N GLU A 129 15.98 -7.42 -10.68
CA GLU A 129 16.89 -7.63 -9.54
C GLU A 129 18.02 -6.59 -9.48
N ALA A 130 18.38 -5.97 -10.60
CA ALA A 130 19.42 -4.95 -10.67
C ALA A 130 18.98 -3.58 -10.12
N PHE A 131 17.68 -3.25 -10.19
CA PHE A 131 17.15 -1.98 -9.72
C PHE A 131 16.35 -2.13 -8.43
N ALA A 132 16.67 -1.30 -7.44
CA ALA A 132 16.01 -1.34 -6.14
C ALA A 132 14.52 -0.99 -6.25
N LYS A 133 13.69 -1.82 -5.60
CA LYS A 133 12.29 -1.52 -5.28
C LYS A 133 12.17 -0.86 -3.90
N SER A 134 11.07 -0.18 -3.65
CA SER A 134 10.80 0.42 -2.33
C SER A 134 9.75 -0.39 -1.58
N VAL A 135 9.99 -0.62 -0.29
CA VAL A 135 8.96 -1.10 0.65
C VAL A 135 8.35 0.12 1.31
N LEU A 136 7.11 0.46 0.97
CA LEU A 136 6.44 1.64 1.50
C LEU A 136 5.92 1.44 2.91
N PHE A 137 5.43 0.21 3.20
CA PHE A 137 4.91 -0.13 4.52
C PHE A 137 4.90 -1.65 4.73
N GLY A 138 4.91 -2.09 6.00
CA GLY A 138 4.74 -3.50 6.38
C GLY A 138 3.55 -3.68 7.31
N PHE A 139 2.60 -4.52 6.91
CA PHE A 139 1.34 -4.78 7.59
C PHE A 139 1.34 -6.16 8.24
N PRO A 140 1.46 -6.25 9.59
CA PRO A 140 1.24 -7.51 10.27
C PRO A 140 -0.11 -8.11 9.88
N ILE A 141 -0.14 -9.40 9.57
CA ILE A 141 -1.38 -10.10 9.26
C ILE A 141 -2.05 -10.42 10.57
N ILE A 142 -3.27 -9.92 10.72
CA ILE A 142 -4.09 -10.12 11.91
C ILE A 142 -4.75 -11.50 11.84
N GLU A 143 -5.29 -11.82 10.68
CA GLU A 143 -6.05 -13.04 10.45
C GLU A 143 -5.84 -13.51 9.01
N THR A 144 -5.76 -14.83 8.82
CA THR A 144 -5.93 -15.45 7.51
C THR A 144 -7.34 -16.04 7.45
N LEU A 145 -8.16 -15.52 6.56
CA LEU A 145 -9.57 -15.90 6.45
C LEU A 145 -9.73 -17.27 5.77
N LYS A 146 -10.92 -17.86 5.89
CA LYS A 146 -11.25 -19.19 5.32
C LYS A 146 -11.05 -19.27 3.79
N ASP A 147 -11.20 -18.14 3.11
CA ASP A 147 -10.97 -18.01 1.65
C ASP A 147 -9.49 -17.75 1.29
N GLN A 148 -8.57 -17.97 2.25
CA GLN A 148 -7.12 -17.71 2.14
C GLN A 148 -6.72 -16.25 1.96
N SER A 149 -7.66 -15.32 2.05
CA SER A 149 -7.34 -13.89 2.05
C SER A 149 -6.73 -13.45 3.39
N TYR A 150 -5.98 -12.35 3.36
CA TYR A 150 -5.33 -11.79 4.54
C TYR A 150 -6.07 -10.56 5.03
N LEU A 151 -6.27 -10.46 6.34
CA LEU A 151 -6.79 -9.28 6.99
C LEU A 151 -5.63 -8.50 7.66
N ILE A 152 -5.52 -7.21 7.34
CA ILE A 152 -4.48 -6.31 7.86
C ILE A 152 -5.08 -5.02 8.44
N ASP A 153 -4.44 -4.41 9.44
CA ASP A 153 -4.77 -3.05 9.91
C ASP A 153 -4.10 -2.02 8.99
N LEU A 154 -4.92 -1.27 8.25
CA LEU A 154 -4.47 -0.26 7.30
C LEU A 154 -4.24 1.10 7.99
N THR A 155 -4.83 1.31 9.16
CA THR A 155 -4.87 2.61 9.86
C THR A 155 -3.49 3.24 10.07
N PRO A 156 -2.45 2.51 10.55
CA PRO A 156 -1.13 3.10 10.78
C PRO A 156 -0.47 3.64 9.51
N PHE A 157 -0.78 3.06 8.35
CA PHE A 157 -0.30 3.53 7.05
C PHE A 157 -1.04 4.79 6.60
N LEU A 158 -2.37 4.84 6.76
CA LEU A 158 -3.17 6.01 6.43
C LEU A 158 -2.77 7.22 7.28
N MET A 159 -2.37 7.00 8.53
CA MET A 159 -1.94 8.05 9.47
C MET A 159 -0.51 8.58 9.23
N GLN A 160 0.16 8.18 8.14
CA GLN A 160 1.46 8.74 7.77
C GLN A 160 1.29 10.05 6.99
N ASP A 161 2.26 10.95 7.10
CA ASP A 161 2.39 12.09 6.18
C ASP A 161 2.89 11.61 4.80
N ALA A 162 1.99 10.98 4.03
CA ALA A 162 2.29 10.43 2.71
C ALA A 162 2.40 11.54 1.64
N HIS A 163 1.77 12.69 1.87
CA HIS A 163 1.85 13.86 0.99
C HIS A 163 3.12 14.69 1.19
N GLY A 164 3.75 14.59 2.35
CA GLY A 164 4.99 15.30 2.67
C GLY A 164 4.78 16.74 3.13
N VAL A 165 3.69 16.98 3.85
CA VAL A 165 3.35 18.29 4.46
C VAL A 165 4.48 18.78 5.35
N ALA A 166 4.94 17.95 6.29
CA ALA A 166 6.01 18.32 7.22
C ALA A 166 7.31 18.64 6.47
N LYS A 167 7.63 17.85 5.44
CA LYS A 167 8.80 18.08 4.58
C LYS A 167 8.68 19.41 3.84
N ARG A 168 7.51 19.72 3.27
CA ARG A 168 7.26 20.98 2.54
C ARG A 168 7.41 22.19 3.46
N LEU A 169 6.78 22.18 4.63
CA LEU A 169 6.87 23.29 5.60
C LEU A 169 8.32 23.52 6.03
N LYS A 170 9.06 22.45 6.29
CA LYS A 170 10.50 22.54 6.61
C LYS A 170 11.33 23.15 5.47
N GLN A 171 11.09 22.71 4.23
CA GLN A 171 11.81 23.23 3.05
C GLN A 171 11.56 24.71 2.80
N LEU A 172 10.39 25.22 3.18
CA LEU A 172 10.02 26.62 3.08
C LEU A 172 10.36 27.45 4.32
N ASN A 173 11.05 26.86 5.31
CA ASN A 173 11.36 27.49 6.60
C ASN A 173 10.13 27.95 7.40
N GLU A 174 8.98 27.30 7.19
CA GLU A 174 7.73 27.60 7.89
C GLU A 174 7.64 26.92 9.27
N GLY A 175 8.53 25.97 9.55
CA GLY A 175 8.68 25.33 10.85
C GLY A 175 9.06 23.85 10.74
N ASN A 176 9.23 23.20 11.89
CA ASN A 176 9.42 21.75 11.97
C ASN A 176 8.19 21.12 12.61
N PHE A 177 7.59 20.16 11.91
CA PHE A 177 6.34 19.53 12.31
C PHE A 177 6.41 18.02 12.21
N THR A 178 5.59 17.34 13.01
CA THR A 178 5.37 15.89 12.97
C THR A 178 3.88 15.59 13.15
N VAL A 179 3.42 14.45 12.63
CA VAL A 179 2.02 14.03 12.79
C VAL A 179 1.75 13.70 14.26
N ASP A 180 0.76 14.37 14.84
CA ASP A 180 0.19 14.06 16.14
C ASP A 180 -1.01 13.11 15.94
N LYS A 181 -0.78 11.83 16.22
CA LYS A 181 -1.81 10.79 16.07
C LYS A 181 -2.98 10.96 17.02
N SER A 182 -2.80 11.61 18.17
CA SER A 182 -3.88 11.80 19.16
C SER A 182 -4.91 12.83 18.71
N ARG A 183 -4.51 13.77 17.86
CA ARG A 183 -5.35 14.77 17.21
C ARG A 183 -5.65 14.46 15.74
N SER A 184 -5.38 13.23 15.31
CA SER A 184 -5.66 12.75 13.96
C SER A 184 -6.73 11.67 13.99
N ALA A 185 -7.52 11.55 12.94
CA ALA A 185 -8.65 10.62 12.91
C ALA A 185 -9.02 10.22 11.48
N LEU A 186 -9.67 9.07 11.32
CA LEU A 186 -10.25 8.68 10.04
C LEU A 186 -11.42 9.62 9.69
N SER A 187 -11.51 10.04 8.43
CA SER A 187 -12.60 10.88 7.94
C SER A 187 -13.55 10.09 7.05
N LEU A 188 -14.70 9.71 7.61
CA LEU A 188 -15.65 8.84 6.89
C LEU A 188 -16.44 9.54 5.79
N ALA A 189 -16.55 10.87 5.81
CA ALA A 189 -17.36 11.63 4.85
C ALA A 189 -16.95 11.40 3.38
N ARG A 190 -15.64 11.16 3.16
CA ARG A 190 -15.06 10.90 1.83
C ARG A 190 -14.50 9.48 1.69
N THR A 191 -14.72 8.62 2.69
CA THR A 191 -14.28 7.23 2.67
C THR A 191 -15.34 6.37 1.99
N LYS A 192 -15.00 5.78 0.84
CA LYS A 192 -15.94 5.07 -0.04
C LYS A 192 -15.29 3.87 -0.72
N ALA A 193 -16.12 2.92 -1.12
CA ALA A 193 -15.71 1.78 -1.94
C ALA A 193 -16.52 1.75 -3.24
N PHE A 194 -15.82 1.52 -4.34
CA PHE A 194 -16.38 1.40 -5.68
C PHE A 194 -15.75 0.17 -6.36
N PRO A 195 -16.36 -0.36 -7.45
CA PRO A 195 -15.85 -1.55 -8.11
C PRO A 195 -14.38 -1.46 -8.56
N LEU A 196 -13.94 -0.27 -8.99
CA LEU A 196 -12.60 -0.07 -9.55
C LEU A 196 -11.66 0.74 -8.66
N ASN A 197 -12.14 1.24 -7.52
CA ASN A 197 -11.31 2.00 -6.58
C ASN A 197 -11.89 2.01 -5.17
N ILE A 198 -11.02 2.19 -4.18
CA ILE A 198 -11.41 2.59 -2.84
C ILE A 198 -10.77 3.92 -2.49
N GLU A 199 -11.52 4.74 -1.75
CA GLU A 199 -11.15 6.09 -1.35
C GLU A 199 -11.16 6.15 0.17
N LEU A 200 -10.06 6.60 0.78
CA LEU A 200 -9.86 6.63 2.23
C LEU A 200 -9.34 8.01 2.62
N ASP A 201 -10.07 8.74 3.45
CA ASP A 201 -9.71 10.10 3.85
C ASP A 201 -9.35 10.13 5.33
N VAL A 202 -8.34 10.92 5.69
CA VAL A 202 -7.85 11.08 7.06
C VAL A 202 -7.65 12.54 7.39
N LEU A 203 -8.09 12.94 8.58
CA LEU A 203 -7.72 14.22 9.18
C LEU A 203 -6.38 14.01 9.87
N LEU A 204 -5.36 14.75 9.44
CA LEU A 204 -4.03 14.72 10.03
C LEU A 204 -3.71 16.07 10.66
N THR A 205 -3.47 16.04 11.97
CA THR A 205 -2.94 17.19 12.71
C THR A 205 -1.43 17.05 12.84
N PHE A 206 -0.73 18.13 12.51
CA PHE A 206 0.70 18.28 12.61
C PHE A 206 1.01 19.19 13.79
N GLU A 207 1.81 18.69 14.73
CA GLU A 207 2.31 19.46 15.85
C GLU A 207 3.75 19.90 15.60
N GLY A 208 4.10 21.10 16.05
CA GLY A 208 5.43 21.64 15.81
C GLY A 208 5.59 23.07 16.29
N SER A 209 6.65 23.71 15.81
CA SER A 209 6.88 25.14 16.05
C SER A 209 6.93 25.85 14.71
N ALA A 210 5.93 26.71 14.47
CA ALA A 210 5.88 27.54 13.29
C ALA A 210 6.92 28.67 13.40
N THR A 211 7.73 28.83 12.37
CA THR A 211 8.76 29.88 12.29
C THR A 211 8.51 30.89 11.18
N GLY A 212 7.79 30.48 10.14
CA GLY A 212 7.58 31.32 8.95
C GLY A 212 6.29 32.15 9.01
N PRO A 213 6.24 33.25 8.23
CA PRO A 213 5.10 34.16 8.22
C PRO A 213 3.91 33.61 7.42
N MET A 214 4.15 32.78 6.41
CA MET A 214 3.08 32.33 5.50
C MET A 214 2.11 31.40 6.23
N LEU A 215 2.64 30.48 7.03
CA LEU A 215 1.85 29.54 7.80
C LEU A 215 1.08 30.27 8.90
N ARG A 216 1.75 31.15 9.65
CA ARG A 216 1.14 31.95 10.73
C ARG A 216 0.00 32.85 10.22
N ALA A 217 0.08 33.32 8.97
CA ALA A 217 -0.96 34.17 8.40
C ALA A 217 -2.27 33.43 8.09
N VAL A 218 -2.24 32.11 7.90
CA VAL A 218 -3.40 31.31 7.45
C VAL A 218 -3.84 30.25 8.46
N THR A 219 -3.13 30.10 9.58
CA THR A 219 -3.45 29.10 10.61
C THR A 219 -3.87 29.78 11.92
N PRO A 220 -5.03 29.43 12.50
CA PRO A 220 -5.46 30.00 13.77
C PRO A 220 -4.53 29.69 14.95
N THR A 221 -3.91 28.50 14.94
CA THR A 221 -2.88 28.09 15.89
C THR A 221 -1.73 27.49 15.10
N SER A 222 -0.68 28.28 14.86
CA SER A 222 0.36 27.92 13.90
C SER A 222 1.19 26.70 14.29
N ASP A 223 1.24 26.37 15.57
CA ASP A 223 1.95 25.20 16.10
C ASP A 223 1.12 23.90 16.00
N ALA A 224 -0.11 24.00 15.48
CA ALA A 224 -1.06 22.90 15.32
C ALA A 224 -1.80 23.01 13.97
N VAL A 225 -1.21 22.45 12.92
CA VAL A 225 -1.71 22.58 11.55
C VAL A 225 -2.48 21.32 11.15
N THR A 226 -3.71 21.47 10.66
CA THR A 226 -4.54 20.33 10.24
C THR A 226 -4.78 20.36 8.75
N VAL A 227 -4.64 19.20 8.09
CA VAL A 227 -5.03 18.98 6.69
C VAL A 227 -5.85 17.70 6.60
N HIS A 228 -6.55 17.51 5.48
CA HIS A 228 -7.10 16.20 5.15
C HIS A 228 -6.27 15.56 4.04
N GLN A 229 -5.69 14.41 4.34
CA GLN A 229 -4.98 13.58 3.37
C GLN A 229 -5.89 12.47 2.87
N HIS A 230 -5.83 12.24 1.57
CA HIS A 230 -6.71 11.33 0.87
C HIS A 230 -5.89 10.27 0.13
N HIS A 231 -6.25 9.00 0.31
CA HIS A 231 -5.63 7.84 -0.31
C HIS A 231 -6.62 7.18 -1.26
N SER A 232 -6.19 6.96 -2.49
CA SER A 232 -6.96 6.25 -3.52
C SER A 232 -6.20 5.01 -3.96
N PHE A 233 -6.83 3.84 -3.84
CA PHE A 233 -6.34 2.59 -4.43
C PHE A 233 -7.22 2.25 -5.62
N VAL A 234 -6.64 2.24 -6.82
CA VAL A 234 -7.36 2.14 -8.09
C VAL A 234 -6.88 0.91 -8.86
N ALA A 235 -7.81 0.15 -9.42
CA ALA A 235 -7.52 -0.94 -10.32
C ALA A 235 -6.75 -0.44 -11.55
N LEU A 236 -5.76 -1.21 -12.00
CA LEU A 236 -5.10 -0.92 -13.27
C LEU A 236 -6.06 -1.23 -14.44
N PRO A 237 -6.00 -0.45 -15.54
CA PRO A 237 -6.74 -0.77 -16.76
C PRO A 237 -6.22 -2.06 -17.41
N ASP A 238 -6.93 -2.53 -18.43
CA ASP A 238 -6.46 -3.64 -19.26
C ASP A 238 -5.14 -3.31 -20.01
N GLN A 239 -4.51 -4.34 -20.55
CA GLN A 239 -3.20 -4.24 -21.23
C GLN A 239 -3.31 -3.88 -22.73
N ASN A 240 -4.49 -3.50 -23.23
CA ASN A 240 -4.70 -3.22 -24.66
C ASN A 240 -4.38 -1.76 -25.03
N TYR A 241 -3.72 -1.00 -24.15
CA TYR A 241 -3.26 0.34 -24.47
C TYR A 241 -2.04 0.29 -25.40
N ARG A 242 -2.10 1.01 -26.53
CA ARG A 242 -0.97 1.17 -27.44
C ARG A 242 -0.23 2.49 -27.20
N PRO A 243 0.99 2.46 -26.64
CA PRO A 243 1.80 3.67 -26.45
C PRO A 243 2.14 4.33 -27.79
N ARG A 244 2.46 5.63 -27.74
CA ARG A 244 2.97 6.38 -28.89
C ARG A 244 4.27 7.06 -28.48
N ALA A 245 5.27 6.99 -29.36
CA ALA A 245 6.54 7.67 -29.18
C ALA A 245 6.31 9.19 -29.05
N PHE A 246 7.09 9.80 -28.18
CA PHE A 246 7.10 11.25 -28.01
C PHE A 246 7.74 11.95 -29.22
N ASP A 247 7.15 13.07 -29.65
CA ASP A 247 7.73 13.99 -30.61
C ASP A 247 7.82 15.38 -29.95
N PRO A 248 8.99 16.05 -29.92
CA PRO A 248 9.15 17.36 -29.30
C PRO A 248 8.27 18.45 -29.90
N ARG A 249 7.75 18.25 -31.12
CA ARG A 249 6.82 19.18 -31.78
C ARG A 249 5.37 19.04 -31.32
N SER A 250 5.07 18.06 -30.45
CA SER A 250 3.70 17.76 -30.01
C SER A 250 3.11 18.73 -28.98
N GLY A 251 3.92 19.60 -28.38
CA GLY A 251 3.45 20.60 -27.40
C GLY A 251 3.03 20.01 -26.04
N VAL A 252 3.33 18.73 -25.77
CA VAL A 252 3.11 18.08 -24.47
C VAL A 252 4.42 17.59 -23.86
N ASN A 253 4.40 17.22 -22.58
CA ASN A 253 5.57 16.65 -21.92
C ASN A 253 5.77 15.17 -22.30
N ALA A 254 7.02 14.69 -22.16
CA ALA A 254 7.38 13.30 -22.40
C ALA A 254 7.35 12.48 -21.11
N MET A 255 6.63 11.36 -21.09
CA MET A 255 6.89 10.29 -20.12
C MET A 255 8.21 9.61 -20.51
N THR A 256 9.16 9.54 -19.59
CA THR A 256 10.49 8.97 -19.87
C THR A 256 10.75 7.74 -18.99
N TYR A 257 11.30 6.68 -19.57
CA TYR A 257 11.84 5.53 -18.85
C TYR A 257 13.09 5.01 -19.58
N TYR A 258 13.83 4.11 -18.94
CA TYR A 258 15.02 3.48 -19.51
C TYR A 258 14.76 1.99 -19.70
N ASP A 259 14.87 1.54 -20.94
CA ASP A 259 14.78 0.14 -21.31
C ASP A 259 16.18 -0.45 -21.49
N TYR A 260 16.54 -1.37 -20.59
CA TYR A 260 17.84 -2.02 -20.55
C TYR A 260 17.90 -3.29 -21.42
N SER A 261 16.80 -3.65 -22.08
CA SER A 261 16.80 -4.68 -23.15
C SER A 261 17.06 -4.13 -24.54
N THR A 262 17.22 -2.81 -24.64
CA THR A 262 17.51 -2.14 -25.91
C THR A 262 18.91 -2.53 -26.43
N PRO A 263 19.08 -2.76 -27.75
CA PRO A 263 20.39 -3.05 -28.34
C PRO A 263 21.43 -1.97 -28.01
N VAL A 264 22.68 -2.39 -27.76
CA VAL A 264 23.79 -1.52 -27.34
C VAL A 264 24.06 -0.32 -28.28
N SER A 265 23.68 -0.44 -29.55
CA SER A 265 23.82 0.62 -30.56
C SER A 265 22.78 1.74 -30.46
N THR A 266 21.78 1.61 -29.58
CA THR A 266 20.63 2.51 -29.51
C THR A 266 20.41 3.03 -28.09
N SER A 267 19.76 4.19 -27.97
CA SER A 267 19.52 4.79 -26.65
C SER A 267 18.55 3.95 -25.83
N THR A 268 18.95 3.63 -24.60
CA THR A 268 18.08 3.01 -23.58
C THR A 268 16.97 3.95 -23.14
N LYS A 269 17.16 5.28 -23.27
CA LYS A 269 16.13 6.27 -22.96
C LYS A 269 14.96 6.14 -23.95
N LYS A 270 13.79 5.80 -23.44
CA LYS A 270 12.52 5.76 -24.18
C LYS A 270 11.65 6.92 -23.73
N GLN A 271 10.95 7.52 -24.69
CA GLN A 271 10.04 8.63 -24.44
C GLN A 271 8.69 8.39 -25.10
N LEU A 272 7.64 8.51 -24.31
CA LEU A 272 6.25 8.31 -24.71
C LEU A 272 5.45 9.60 -24.51
N ILE A 273 4.46 9.82 -25.35
CA ILE A 273 3.54 10.94 -25.24
C ILE A 273 2.45 10.66 -24.20
N TYR A 274 2.12 11.64 -23.37
CA TYR A 274 0.87 11.61 -22.60
C TYR A 274 -0.31 11.88 -23.53
N ARG A 275 -1.26 10.95 -23.58
CA ARG A 275 -2.48 11.09 -24.39
C ARG A 275 -3.61 10.28 -23.77
N HIS A 276 -4.82 10.69 -24.09
CA HIS A 276 -6.00 9.90 -23.77
C HIS A 276 -6.06 8.61 -24.60
N ARG A 277 -6.60 7.55 -23.99
CA ARG A 277 -6.96 6.30 -24.67
C ARG A 277 -8.29 6.51 -25.39
N LEU A 278 -8.22 7.12 -26.57
CA LEU A 278 -9.38 7.29 -27.44
C LEU A 278 -9.39 6.25 -28.55
N GLU A 279 -10.55 5.62 -28.72
CA GLU A 279 -10.85 4.68 -29.80
C GLU A 279 -11.87 5.32 -30.73
N LYS A 280 -11.63 5.26 -32.04
CA LYS A 280 -12.55 5.79 -33.05
C LYS A 280 -13.75 4.87 -33.17
N LYS A 281 -14.97 5.43 -33.26
CA LYS A 281 -16.16 4.66 -33.65
C LYS A 281 -16.02 4.06 -35.06
N ASP A 282 -15.50 4.82 -36.02
CA ASP A 282 -15.06 4.31 -37.32
C ASP A 282 -13.51 4.29 -37.38
N PRO A 283 -12.88 3.11 -37.25
CA PRO A 283 -11.42 2.97 -37.31
C PRO A 283 -10.79 3.40 -38.64
N ASN A 284 -11.54 3.38 -39.74
CA ASN A 284 -11.05 3.67 -41.10
C ASN A 284 -11.19 5.15 -41.48
N ALA A 285 -12.07 5.89 -40.81
CA ALA A 285 -12.25 7.31 -41.08
C ALA A 285 -11.03 8.14 -40.64
N THR A 286 -10.69 9.19 -41.39
CA THR A 286 -9.62 10.13 -41.01
C THR A 286 -9.92 10.81 -39.68
N ILE A 287 -11.17 11.26 -39.50
CA ILE A 287 -11.72 11.82 -38.27
C ILE A 287 -12.95 11.00 -37.92
N SER A 288 -13.08 10.61 -36.65
CA SER A 288 -14.23 9.89 -36.13
C SER A 288 -14.49 10.37 -34.72
N GLU A 289 -15.76 10.34 -34.32
CA GLU A 289 -16.13 10.41 -32.90
C GLU A 289 -15.41 9.33 -32.10
N ALA A 290 -15.18 9.60 -30.82
CA ALA A 290 -14.67 8.62 -29.88
C ALA A 290 -15.79 7.66 -29.45
N VAL A 291 -15.44 6.38 -29.25
CA VAL A 291 -16.34 5.39 -28.63
C VAL A 291 -16.75 5.87 -27.23
N GLU A 292 -15.76 6.25 -26.42
CA GLU A 292 -15.95 6.90 -25.12
C GLU A 292 -15.39 8.32 -25.18
N PRO A 293 -16.24 9.36 -25.23
CA PRO A 293 -15.79 10.75 -25.23
C PRO A 293 -15.26 11.15 -23.86
N ILE A 294 -14.27 12.04 -23.84
CA ILE A 294 -13.78 12.65 -22.60
C ILE A 294 -14.73 13.78 -22.21
N VAL A 295 -15.25 13.72 -20.98
CA VAL A 295 -16.07 14.77 -20.37
C VAL A 295 -15.26 15.36 -19.21
N TYR A 296 -15.11 16.69 -19.20
CA TYR A 296 -14.40 17.46 -18.16
C TYR A 296 -15.39 18.10 -17.20
#